data_AF-X1KMF4-F1
#
_entry.id   AF-X1KMF4-F1
#
_cell.length_a   1.000
_cell.length_b   1.000
_cell.length_c   1.000
_cell.angle_alpha   90.00
_cell.angle_beta   90.00
_cell.angle_gamma   90.00
#
_symmetry.space_group_name_H-M   'P 1'
#
loop_
_entity.id
_entity.type
_entity.pdbx_description
1 polymer ?
#
loop_
_entity_poly.entity_id
_entity_poly.type
_entity_poly.pdbx_seq_one_letter_code
_entity_poly.pdbx_strand_id
1 'polypeptide(L)'
;KIPLPNTKVIDGGTSPNILFLEDAAKLIVVDAAKGGGVPGEVYRFRLDDIALEQKPFLSLHDIGLIDNLLLMRLLHNIGETIIIGVEPKEIEWGLELSPELQEKVPRIVETILAELS
;
A
#
# COMPACT_ATOMS: atom_id res chain seq x y z
N LYS A 1 -18.54 -9.27 1.46
CA LYS A 1 -17.37 -9.08 0.57
C LYS A 1 -17.77 -8.12 -0.54
N ILE A 2 -16.97 -7.09 -0.80
CA ILE A 2 -17.21 -6.13 -1.88
C ILE A 2 -16.80 -6.83 -3.20
N PRO A 3 -17.67 -6.91 -4.22
CA PRO A 3 -17.31 -7.51 -5.50
C PRO A 3 -16.38 -6.57 -6.26
N LEU A 4 -15.17 -7.03 -6.60
CA LEU A 4 -14.18 -6.29 -7.37
C LEU A 4 -13.91 -7.01 -8.70
N PRO A 5 -14.73 -6.79 -9.74
CA PRO A 5 -14.52 -7.42 -11.03
C PRO A 5 -13.16 -7.01 -11.60
N ASN A 6 -12.47 -7.94 -12.26
CA ASN A 6 -11.14 -7.74 -12.86
C ASN A 6 -10.04 -7.28 -11.87
N THR A 7 -10.26 -7.44 -10.57
CA THR A 7 -9.30 -7.07 -9.53
C THR A 7 -8.88 -8.32 -8.77
N LYS A 8 -7.57 -8.56 -8.66
CA LYS A 8 -7.00 -9.60 -7.80
C LYS A 8 -6.49 -8.95 -6.51
N VAL A 9 -7.04 -9.36 -5.37
CA VAL A 9 -6.58 -8.93 -4.05
C VAL A 9 -5.64 -9.99 -3.49
N ILE A 10 -4.46 -9.57 -3.05
CA ILE A 10 -3.43 -10.45 -2.49
C ILE A 10 -3.01 -9.90 -1.14
N ASP A 11 -2.88 -10.79 -0.15
CA ASP A 11 -2.24 -10.48 1.12
C ASP A 11 -0.73 -10.65 0.97
N GLY A 12 0.01 -9.54 1.05
CA GLY A 12 1.46 -9.51 0.91
C GLY A 12 2.22 -9.82 2.20
N GLY A 13 1.55 -9.80 3.36
CA GLY A 13 2.20 -9.93 4.66
C GLY A 13 3.44 -9.04 4.83
N THR A 14 4.47 -9.57 5.51
CA THR A 14 5.75 -8.87 5.75
C THR A 14 6.84 -9.22 4.75
N SER A 15 6.55 -10.13 3.80
CA SER A 15 7.50 -10.55 2.77
C SER A 15 7.03 -10.00 1.43
N PRO A 16 7.67 -8.96 0.88
CA PRO A 16 7.30 -8.38 -0.39
C PRO A 16 7.73 -9.28 -1.56
N ASN A 17 7.62 -10.61 -1.44
CA ASN A 17 7.68 -11.59 -2.55
C ASN A 17 6.45 -11.43 -3.49
N ILE A 18 6.11 -10.18 -3.78
CA ILE A 18 5.16 -9.66 -4.76
C ILE A 18 5.67 -9.98 -6.18
N LEU A 19 6.93 -10.43 -6.33
CA LEU A 19 7.58 -10.93 -7.55
C LEU A 19 6.81 -12.03 -8.33
N PHE A 20 5.72 -12.57 -7.78
CA PHE A 20 4.86 -13.54 -8.48
C PHE A 20 3.57 -12.93 -9.06
N LEU A 21 3.43 -11.60 -9.06
CA LEU A 21 2.33 -10.95 -9.77
C LEU A 21 2.49 -11.10 -11.28
N GLU A 22 1.37 -11.32 -11.95
CA GLU A 22 1.27 -11.27 -13.42
C GLU A 22 1.14 -9.82 -13.88
N ASP A 23 1.11 -9.61 -15.20
CA ASP A 23 0.87 -8.31 -15.82
C ASP A 23 -0.40 -7.65 -15.27
N ALA A 24 -0.33 -6.34 -15.01
CA ALA A 24 -1.43 -5.59 -14.44
C ALA A 24 -1.44 -4.16 -14.98
N ALA A 25 -2.59 -3.70 -15.47
CA ALA A 25 -2.75 -2.32 -15.93
C ALA A 25 -2.57 -1.30 -14.79
N LYS A 26 -2.91 -1.70 -13.55
CA LYS A 26 -2.78 -0.89 -12.35
C LYS A 26 -2.45 -1.77 -11.14
N LEU A 27 -1.50 -1.33 -10.32
CA LEU A 27 -1.11 -1.95 -9.06
C LEU A 27 -1.35 -0.96 -7.91
N ILE A 28 -2.09 -1.38 -6.89
CA ILE A 28 -2.30 -0.60 -5.67
C ILE A 28 -1.72 -1.41 -4.51
N VAL A 29 -0.73 -0.84 -3.83
CA VAL A 29 -0.14 -1.39 -2.61
C VAL A 29 -0.73 -0.67 -1.42
N VAL A 30 -1.15 -1.41 -0.40
CA VAL A 30 -1.71 -0.84 0.84
C VAL A 30 -0.87 -1.33 2.00
N ASP A 31 -0.29 -0.41 2.77
CA ASP A 31 0.52 -0.74 3.95
C ASP A 31 0.32 0.30 5.07
N ALA A 32 0.75 -0.03 6.29
CA ALA A 32 0.84 0.92 7.38
C ALA A 32 2.05 1.85 7.18
N ALA A 33 1.84 3.16 7.20
CA ALA A 33 2.90 4.14 6.97
C ALA A 33 2.89 5.20 8.07
N LYS A 34 4.04 5.42 8.72
CA LYS A 34 4.20 6.40 9.81
C LYS A 34 4.69 7.74 9.27
N GLY A 35 3.75 8.63 8.96
CA GLY A 35 4.00 9.99 8.46
C GLY A 35 3.95 11.07 9.53
N GLY A 36 3.49 10.74 10.74
CA GLY A 36 3.28 11.69 11.84
C GLY A 36 1.90 12.35 11.81
N GLY A 37 0.97 11.82 11.01
CA GLY A 37 -0.42 12.25 10.98
C GLY A 37 -1.26 11.68 12.12
N VAL A 38 -2.58 11.79 11.97
CA VAL A 38 -3.53 11.20 12.92
C VAL A 38 -3.84 9.74 12.56
N PRO A 39 -4.13 8.85 13.54
CA PRO A 39 -4.41 7.44 13.24
C PRO A 39 -5.50 7.28 12.18
N GLY A 40 -5.24 6.51 11.12
CA GLY A 40 -6.15 6.27 10.00
C GLY A 40 -6.15 7.37 8.94
N GLU A 41 -5.24 8.34 9.03
CA GLU A 41 -4.91 9.23 7.92
C GLU A 41 -4.33 8.39 6.76
N VAL A 42 -4.76 8.73 5.53
CA VAL A 42 -4.38 7.98 4.33
C VAL A 42 -3.41 8.81 3.51
N TYR A 43 -2.23 8.28 3.29
CA TYR A 43 -1.22 8.81 2.39
C TYR A 43 -1.32 8.14 1.04
N ARG A 44 -1.10 8.91 -0.02
CA ARG A 44 -1.14 8.41 -1.40
C ARG A 44 0.10 8.88 -2.15
N PHE A 45 0.80 7.92 -2.74
CA PHE A 45 2.00 8.19 -3.52
C PHE A 45 1.95 7.44 -4.84
N ARG A 46 2.44 8.06 -5.92
CA ARG A 46 2.81 7.31 -7.12
C ARG A 46 4.22 6.79 -6.92
N LEU A 47 4.50 5.57 -7.39
CA LEU A 47 5.85 5.01 -7.34
C LEU A 47 6.88 5.95 -8.02
N ASP A 48 6.47 6.60 -9.11
CA ASP A 48 7.30 7.53 -9.87
C ASP A 48 7.68 8.78 -9.07
N ASP A 49 6.80 9.25 -8.17
CA ASP A 49 7.04 10.44 -7.35
C ASP A 49 8.03 10.13 -6.20
N ILE A 50 8.03 8.89 -5.70
CA ILE A 50 8.92 8.46 -4.61
C ILE A 50 10.37 8.29 -5.12
N ALA A 51 10.55 7.71 -6.30
CA ALA A 51 11.86 7.49 -6.90
C ALA A 51 12.63 8.80 -7.14
N LEU A 52 11.91 9.93 -7.31
CA LEU A 52 12.48 11.24 -7.58
C LEU A 52 12.85 12.03 -6.31
N GLU A 53 12.18 11.80 -5.18
CA GLU A 53 12.20 12.74 -4.05
C GLU A 53 12.92 12.27 -2.77
N GLN A 54 13.57 11.09 -2.73
CA GLN A 54 14.29 10.58 -1.54
C GLN A 54 13.54 10.84 -0.21
N LYS A 55 12.24 10.53 -0.17
CA LYS A 55 11.39 10.87 0.97
C LYS A 55 11.65 9.93 2.17
N PRO A 56 11.93 10.46 3.38
CA PRO A 56 12.27 9.66 4.56
C PRO A 56 11.08 9.04 5.30
N PHE A 57 9.85 9.12 4.74
CA PHE A 57 8.60 8.66 5.40
C PHE A 57 8.30 7.18 5.19
N LEU A 58 9.23 6.48 4.57
CA LEU A 58 9.15 5.08 4.21
C LEU A 58 10.02 4.33 5.23
N SER A 59 9.38 3.50 6.03
CA SER A 59 9.95 2.63 7.05
C SER A 59 11.04 1.68 6.49
N LEU A 60 11.68 0.90 7.35
CA LEU A 60 12.72 -0.05 6.91
C LEU A 60 12.20 -1.24 6.06
N HIS A 61 10.89 -1.53 6.04
CA HIS A 61 10.31 -2.46 5.06
C HIS A 61 10.22 -1.84 3.65
N ASP A 62 10.23 -0.51 3.57
CA ASP A 62 9.91 0.22 2.35
C ASP A 62 11.06 0.33 1.37
N ILE A 63 12.33 0.32 1.81
CA ILE A 63 13.46 0.26 0.86
C ILE A 63 13.36 -1.04 0.04
N GLY A 64 13.06 -2.17 0.70
CA GLY A 64 12.85 -3.45 0.03
C GLY A 64 11.59 -3.47 -0.85
N LEU A 65 10.50 -2.81 -0.43
CA LEU A 65 9.28 -2.73 -1.22
C LEU A 65 9.49 -1.93 -2.52
N ILE A 66 10.09 -0.74 -2.43
CA ILE A 66 10.32 0.12 -3.60
C ILE A 66 11.24 -0.57 -4.60
N ASP A 67 12.36 -1.15 -4.15
CA ASP A 67 13.28 -1.89 -5.01
C ASP A 67 12.58 -3.08 -5.68
N ASN A 68 11.73 -3.81 -4.95
CA ASN A 68 10.95 -4.91 -5.51
C ASN A 68 9.93 -4.42 -6.54
N LEU A 69 9.22 -3.32 -6.30
CA LEU A 69 8.24 -2.76 -7.26
C LEU A 69 8.93 -2.27 -8.54
N LEU A 70 10.12 -1.67 -8.42
CA LEU A 70 10.93 -1.28 -9.57
C LEU A 70 11.41 -2.49 -10.37
N LEU A 71 11.93 -3.52 -9.68
CA LEU A 71 12.32 -4.78 -10.32
C LEU A 71 11.14 -5.45 -11.04
N MET A 72 9.96 -5.44 -10.42
CA MET A 72 8.75 -5.98 -11.02
C MET A 72 8.34 -5.27 -12.31
N ARG A 73 8.46 -3.94 -12.38
CA ARG A 73 8.23 -3.18 -13.62
C ARG A 73 9.22 -3.52 -14.73
N LEU A 74 10.40 -4.05 -14.40
CA LEU A 74 11.35 -4.55 -15.39
C LEU A 74 10.99 -5.96 -15.89
N LEU A 75 10.33 -6.77 -15.06
CA LEU A 75 10.01 -8.17 -15.34
C LEU A 75 8.61 -8.37 -15.93
N HIS A 76 7.67 -7.47 -15.65
CA HIS A 76 6.25 -7.57 -16.02
C HIS A 76 5.73 -6.26 -16.60
N ASN A 77 4.63 -6.33 -17.36
CA ASN A 77 3.93 -5.14 -17.83
C ASN A 77 3.01 -4.60 -16.71
N ILE A 78 3.62 -3.88 -15.77
CA ILE A 78 2.92 -3.20 -14.69
C ILE A 78 2.74 -1.73 -15.07
N GLY A 79 1.48 -1.30 -15.19
CA GLY A 79 1.12 0.08 -15.49
C GLY A 79 1.23 1.00 -14.28
N GLU A 80 0.17 1.77 -14.02
CA GLU A 80 0.16 2.74 -12.92
C GLU A 80 0.36 2.04 -11.57
N THR A 81 1.26 2.54 -10.74
CA THR A 81 1.52 1.97 -9.40
C THR A 81 1.28 3.03 -8.34
N ILE A 82 0.28 2.79 -7.49
CA ILE A 82 -0.11 3.65 -6.38
C ILE A 82 0.23 2.93 -5.08
N ILE A 83 0.85 3.65 -4.15
CA ILE A 83 1.11 3.21 -2.78
C ILE A 83 0.19 4.00 -1.87
N ILE A 84 -0.59 3.27 -1.07
CA ILE A 84 -1.50 3.79 -0.07
C ILE A 84 -0.94 3.44 1.31
N GLY A 85 -0.51 4.46 2.03
CA GLY A 85 -0.07 4.34 3.41
C GLY A 85 -1.21 4.67 4.37
N VAL A 86 -1.43 3.88 5.41
CA VAL A 86 -2.39 4.19 6.47
C VAL A 86 -1.64 4.48 7.76
N GLU A 87 -1.83 5.66 8.35
CA GLU A 87 -1.18 6.04 9.61
C GLU A 87 -1.66 5.14 10.74
N PRO A 88 -0.77 4.36 11.40
CA PRO A 88 -1.16 3.55 12.55
C PRO A 88 -1.38 4.45 13.78
N LYS A 89 -2.14 3.94 14.76
CA LYS A 89 -2.14 4.56 16.10
C LYS A 89 -0.84 4.26 16.84
N GLU A 90 -0.48 2.99 16.86
CA GLU A 90 0.69 2.44 17.53
C GLU A 90 1.15 1.18 16.79
N ILE A 91 2.43 0.84 16.94
CA ILE A 91 3.02 -0.38 16.36
C ILE A 91 3.50 -1.21 17.55
N GLU A 92 2.61 -2.06 18.06
CA GLU A 92 2.86 -2.93 19.20
C GLU A 92 2.49 -4.38 18.85
N TRP A 93 2.87 -5.32 19.72
CA TRP A 93 2.48 -6.71 19.57
C TRP A 93 0.96 -6.87 19.72
N GLY A 94 0.31 -7.34 18.66
CA GLY A 94 -1.13 -7.54 18.65
C GLY A 94 -1.57 -8.15 17.32
N LEU A 95 -2.78 -8.71 17.32
CA LEU A 95 -3.43 -9.22 16.11
C LEU A 95 -4.60 -8.34 15.65
N GLU A 96 -4.94 -7.34 16.47
CA GLU A 96 -6.13 -6.51 16.29
C GLU A 96 -5.75 -5.07 15.95
N LEU A 97 -6.60 -4.42 15.16
CA LEU A 97 -6.51 -2.98 14.96
C LEU A 97 -6.94 -2.23 16.23
N SER A 98 -6.35 -1.07 16.49
CA SER A 98 -6.84 -0.16 17.53
C SER A 98 -8.30 0.25 17.26
N PRO A 99 -9.14 0.50 18.30
CA PRO A 99 -10.53 0.93 18.12
C PRO A 99 -10.69 2.11 17.16
N GLU A 100 -9.79 3.10 17.24
CA GLU A 100 -9.81 4.28 16.38
C GLU A 100 -9.58 3.94 14.89
N LEU A 101 -8.76 2.92 14.60
CA LEU A 101 -8.57 2.43 13.24
C LEU A 101 -9.77 1.59 12.79
N GLN A 102 -10.32 0.74 13.66
CA GLN A 102 -11.49 -0.08 13.32
C GLN A 102 -12.66 0.79 12.85
N GLU A 103 -12.91 1.93 13.51
CA GLU A 103 -13.92 2.90 13.11
C GLU A 103 -13.63 3.57 11.76
N LYS A 104 -12.35 3.70 11.38
CA LYS A 104 -11.91 4.34 10.14
C LYS A 104 -11.78 3.38 8.95
N VAL A 105 -11.74 2.06 9.18
CA VAL A 105 -11.61 1.05 8.11
C VAL A 105 -12.59 1.30 6.96
N PRO A 106 -13.90 1.56 7.17
CA PRO A 106 -14.83 1.79 6.06
C PRO A 106 -14.38 2.93 5.12
N ARG A 107 -13.93 4.05 5.70
CA ARG A 107 -13.46 5.22 4.94
C ARG A 107 -12.12 4.96 4.23
N ILE A 108 -11.22 4.21 4.88
CA ILE A 108 -9.95 3.80 4.29
C ILE A 108 -10.23 2.91 3.06
N VAL A 109 -11.14 1.95 3.19
CA VAL A 109 -11.56 1.08 2.09
C VAL A 109 -12.18 1.90 0.95
N GLU A 110 -13.08 2.84 1.23
CA GLU A 110 -13.63 3.75 0.20
C GLU A 110 -12.55 4.51 -0.57
N THR A 111 -11.52 4.98 0.13
CA THR A 111 -10.39 5.69 -0.48
C THR A 111 -9.59 4.77 -1.42
N ILE A 112 -9.35 3.52 -1.01
CA ILE A 112 -8.67 2.53 -1.84
C ILE A 112 -9.52 2.16 -3.07
N LEU A 113 -10.83 2.00 -2.90
CA LEU A 113 -11.74 1.66 -4.00
C LEU A 113 -11.84 2.78 -5.03
N ALA A 114 -11.70 4.04 -4.61
CA ALA A 114 -11.64 5.18 -5.53
C ALA A 114 -10.43 5.10 -6.48
N GLU A 115 -9.35 4.40 -6.10
CA GLU A 115 -8.20 4.16 -6.97
C GLU A 115 -8.43 3.03 -7.99
N LEU A 116 -9.43 2.16 -7.80
CA LEU A 116 -9.76 1.10 -8.76
C LEU A 116 -10.56 1.61 -9.98
N SER A 117 -11.02 2.87 -9.92
CA SER A 117 -11.87 3.50 -10.93
C SER A 117 -11.08 4.03 -12.12
#